data_AF-A0A1W2CUN5-F1
#
_entry.id   AF-A0A1W2CUN5-F1
#
_cell.length_a   1.000
_cell.length_b   1.000
_cell.length_c   1.000
_cell.angle_alpha   90.00
_cell.angle_beta   90.00
_cell.angle_gamma   90.00
#
_symmetry.space_group_name_H-M   'P 1'
#
loop_
_entity.id
_entity.type
_entity.pdbx_description
1 polymer ?
#
loop_
_entity_poly.entity_id
_entity_poly.type
_entity_poly.pdbx_seq_one_letter_code
_entity_poly.pdbx_strand_id
1 'polypeptide(L)'
;PDRDDVARVALFWLIRRAVDKGQEAELETFQRVIVSMLTEQGFDERESDAVFDDLVAKYRSGGLPFRRKLHLLFPDRNERET
;
A
#
# COMPACT_ATOMS: atom_id res chain seq x y z
N PRO A 1 -10.55 -2.94 10.71
CA PRO A 1 -9.39 -2.88 9.79
C PRO A 1 -8.30 -3.78 10.34
N ASP A 2 -7.63 -4.54 9.49
CA ASP A 2 -6.47 -5.34 9.89
C ASP A 2 -5.15 -4.54 9.72
N ARG A 3 -4.03 -5.14 10.12
CA ARG A 3 -2.69 -4.55 9.96
C ARG A 3 -2.41 -4.21 8.50
N ASP A 4 -2.82 -5.09 7.59
CA ASP A 4 -2.53 -4.98 6.17
C ASP A 4 -3.37 -3.87 5.52
N ASP A 5 -4.58 -3.60 6.00
CA ASP A 5 -5.37 -2.43 5.63
C ASP A 5 -4.64 -1.13 5.95
N VAL A 6 -4.06 -1.03 7.15
CA VAL A 6 -3.30 0.16 7.57
C VAL A 6 -2.02 0.28 6.73
N ALA A 7 -1.27 -0.81 6.56
CA ALA A 7 -0.05 -0.82 5.77
C ALA A 7 -0.29 -0.38 4.32
N ARG A 8 -1.37 -0.88 3.69
CA ARG A 8 -1.74 -0.53 2.32
C ARG A 8 -2.08 0.95 2.16
N VAL A 9 -2.81 1.53 3.12
CA VAL A 9 -3.15 2.96 3.13
C VAL A 9 -1.91 3.82 3.38
N ALA A 10 -1.05 3.43 4.32
CA ALA A 10 0.19 4.13 4.63
C ALA A 10 1.13 4.17 3.42
N LEU A 11 1.33 3.03 2.74
CA LEU A 11 2.17 2.94 1.55
C LEU A 11 1.65 3.82 0.41
N PHE A 12 0.34 3.76 0.13
CA PHE A 12 -0.30 4.64 -0.85
C PHE A 12 -0.06 6.12 -0.52
N TRP A 13 -0.26 6.52 0.74
CA TRP A 13 -0.08 7.90 1.16
C TRP A 13 1.37 8.36 1.03
N LEU A 14 2.34 7.53 1.42
CA LEU A 14 3.78 7.84 1.32
C LEU A 14 4.21 8.06 -0.12
N ILE A 15 3.88 7.12 -1.01
CA ILE A 15 4.21 7.20 -2.44
C ILE A 15 3.58 8.46 -3.04
N ARG A 16 2.29 8.67 -2.80
CA ARG A 16 1.57 9.82 -3.37
C ARG A 16 2.11 11.15 -2.86
N ARG A 17 2.40 11.23 -1.56
CA ARG A 17 3.02 12.42 -0.95
C ARG A 17 4.38 12.74 -1.59
N ALA A 18 5.22 11.72 -1.84
CA ALA A 18 6.52 11.94 -2.45
C ALA A 18 6.38 12.42 -3.90
N VAL A 19 5.49 11.79 -4.67
CA VAL A 19 5.16 12.21 -6.05
C VAL A 19 4.62 13.64 -6.09
N ASP A 20 3.62 13.96 -5.26
CA ASP A 20 2.98 15.29 -5.23
C ASP A 20 3.96 16.40 -4.82
N LYS A 21 5.05 16.05 -4.14
CA LYS A 21 6.09 16.99 -3.68
C LYS A 21 7.34 17.01 -4.57
N GLY A 22 7.43 16.20 -5.63
CA GLY A 22 8.64 16.06 -6.43
C GLY A 22 9.84 15.57 -5.61
N GLN A 23 9.60 14.57 -4.75
CA GLN A 23 10.58 13.96 -3.86
C GLN A 23 11.01 12.59 -4.39
N GLU A 24 11.45 12.53 -5.65
CA GLU A 24 11.82 11.28 -6.32
C GLU A 24 13.01 10.59 -5.64
N ALA A 25 14.01 11.36 -5.19
CA ALA A 25 15.20 10.81 -4.53
C ALA A 25 14.87 10.17 -3.17
N GLU A 26 13.97 10.78 -2.41
CA GLU A 26 13.46 10.21 -1.17
C GLU A 26 12.61 8.96 -1.42
N LEU A 27 11.80 8.96 -2.47
CA LEU A 27 11.00 7.80 -2.87
C LEU A 27 11.89 6.61 -3.26
N GLU A 28 12.97 6.86 -4.00
CA GLU A 28 13.96 5.84 -4.39
C GLU A 28 14.71 5.29 -3.17
N THR A 29 15.06 6.16 -2.21
CA THR A 29 15.66 5.73 -0.94
C THR A 29 14.70 4.86 -0.13
N PHE A 30 13.43 5.24 -0.08
CA PHE A 30 12.40 4.48 0.59
C PHE A 30 12.17 3.11 -0.06
N GLN A 31 12.15 3.03 -1.40
CA GLN A 31 12.08 1.78 -2.16
C GLN A 31 13.22 0.83 -1.78
N ARG A 32 14.47 1.31 -1.78
CA ARG A 32 15.64 0.50 -1.38
C ARG A 32 15.49 -0.11 0.01
N VAL A 33 15.01 0.68 0.98
CA VAL A 33 14.79 0.19 2.36
C VAL A 33 13.73 -0.91 2.37
N ILE A 34 12.59 -0.69 1.72
CA ILE A 34 11.50 -1.67 1.69
C ILE A 34 11.93 -2.95 0.99
N VAL A 35 12.58 -2.85 -0.17
CA VAL A 35 13.09 -4.01 -0.92
C VAL A 35 14.11 -4.77 -0.07
N SER A 36 15.05 -4.09 0.59
CA SER A 36 16.01 -4.75 1.50
C SER A 36 15.29 -5.53 2.62
N MET A 37 14.29 -4.93 3.25
CA MET A 37 13.51 -5.59 4.31
C MET A 37 12.70 -6.79 3.80
N LEU A 38 12.24 -6.76 2.54
CA LEU A 38 11.58 -7.90 1.90
C LEU A 38 12.59 -9.02 1.58
N THR A 39 13.76 -8.67 1.04
CA THR A 39 14.83 -9.63 0.77
C THR A 39 15.29 -10.33 2.05
N GLU A 40 15.37 -9.63 3.19
CA GLU A 40 15.67 -10.23 4.51
C GLU A 40 14.64 -11.27 4.96
N GLN A 41 13.40 -11.17 4.47
CA GLN A 41 12.34 -12.16 4.70
C GLN A 41 12.38 -13.33 3.71
N GLY A 42 13.27 -13.28 2.71
CA GLY A 42 13.43 -14.30 1.68
C GLY A 42 12.65 -14.05 0.38
N PHE A 43 12.10 -12.85 0.17
CA PHE A 43 11.53 -12.47 -1.12
C PHE A 43 12.63 -12.22 -2.16
N ASP A 44 12.33 -12.43 -3.44
CA ASP A 44 13.24 -12.08 -4.52
C ASP A 44 13.34 -10.55 -4.62
N GLU A 45 14.58 -10.04 -4.68
CA GLU A 45 14.88 -8.61 -4.71
C GLU A 45 14.30 -7.95 -5.97
N ARG A 46 14.45 -8.59 -7.13
CA ARG A 46 14.02 -8.02 -8.41
C ARG A 46 12.50 -8.03 -8.54
N GLU A 47 11.85 -9.09 -8.08
CA GLU A 47 10.39 -9.15 -8.03
C GLU A 47 9.83 -8.10 -7.06
N SER A 48 10.48 -7.91 -5.91
CA SER A 48 10.09 -6.89 -4.93
C SER A 48 10.21 -5.47 -5.50
N ASP A 49 11.31 -5.21 -6.21
CA ASP A 49 11.56 -3.93 -6.88
C ASP A 49 10.51 -3.64 -7.96
N ALA A 50 10.24 -4.61 -8.83
CA ALA A 50 9.22 -4.49 -9.88
C ALA A 50 7.82 -4.25 -9.31
N VAL A 51 7.45 -4.93 -8.22
CA VAL A 51 6.17 -4.69 -7.53
C VAL A 51 6.10 -3.27 -6.96
N PHE A 52 7.20 -2.76 -6.41
CA PHE A 52 7.23 -1.39 -5.90
C PHE A 52 7.07 -0.36 -7.02
N ASP A 53 7.78 -0.53 -8.13
CA ASP A 53 7.68 0.33 -9.32
C ASP A 53 6.26 0.35 -9.89
N ASP A 54 5.61 -0.82 -9.98
CA ASP A 54 4.22 -0.94 -10.41
C ASP A 54 3.26 -0.18 -9.48
N LEU A 55 3.51 -0.22 -8.17
CA LEU A 55 2.73 0.56 -7.19
C LEU A 55 2.93 2.07 -7.38
N VAL A 56 4.17 2.52 -7.61
CA VAL A 56 4.46 3.93 -7.90
C VAL A 56 3.74 4.37 -9.17
N ALA A 57 3.84 3.60 -10.25
CA ALA A 57 3.17 3.89 -11.51
C ALA A 57 1.64 3.98 -11.33
N LYS A 58 1.05 3.01 -10.61
CA LYS A 58 -0.38 2.97 -10.32
C LYS A 58 -0.85 4.14 -9.46
N TYR A 59 -0.05 4.56 -8.48
CA TYR A 59 -0.45 5.64 -7.56
C TYR A 59 -0.24 7.03 -8.14
N ARG A 60 0.61 7.18 -9.16
CA ARG A 60 0.76 8.41 -9.95
C ARG A 60 -0.49 8.75 -10.79
N SER A 61 -1.22 7.77 -11.30
CA SER A 61 -2.31 8.00 -12.28
C SER A 61 -3.57 8.69 -11.73
N GLY A 62 -3.60 9.03 -10.43
CA GLY A 62 -4.74 9.70 -9.79
C GLY A 62 -5.89 8.75 -9.45
N GLY A 63 -6.59 9.03 -8.34
CA GLY A 63 -7.64 8.17 -7.79
C GLY A 63 -7.25 7.42 -6.51
N LEU A 64 -8.25 7.09 -5.70
CA LEU A 64 -8.09 6.21 -4.54
C LEU A 64 -8.11 4.75 -5.02
N PRO A 65 -7.05 3.94 -4.78
CA PRO A 65 -7.00 2.55 -5.26
C PRO A 65 -7.85 1.60 -4.38
N PHE A 66 -8.46 2.11 -3.31
CA PHE A 66 -9.15 1.31 -2.32
C PHE A 66 -10.63 1.14 -2.66
N ARG A 67 -11.05 -0.12 -2.80
CA ARG A 67 -12.48 -0.47 -2.91
C ARG A 67 -13.14 -0.41 -1.53
N ARG A 68 -14.34 0.18 -1.47
CA ARG A 68 -15.16 0.21 -0.26
C ARG A 68 -15.54 -1.22 0.17
N LYS A 69 -15.29 -1.56 1.45
CA LYS A 69 -15.69 -2.85 2.04
C LYS A 69 -17.19 -2.82 2.39
N LEU A 70 -18.05 -3.27 1.49
CA LEU A 70 -19.52 -3.19 1.62
C LEU A 70 -20.07 -3.92 2.85
N HIS A 71 -19.47 -5.04 3.25
CA HIS A 71 -19.88 -5.79 4.44
C HIS A 71 -19.72 -4.98 5.75
N LEU A 72 -18.89 -3.93 5.79
CA LEU A 72 -18.77 -3.05 6.95
C LEU A 72 -19.94 -2.06 7.07
N LEU A 73 -20.73 -1.89 6.01
CA LEU A 73 -21.90 -0.99 6.02
C LEU A 73 -23.17 -1.68 6.51
N PHE A 74 -23.20 -3.00 6.42
CA PHE A 74 -24.28 -3.85 6.89
C PHE A 74 -23.69 -4.92 7.81
N PRO A 75 -23.15 -4.52 8.99
CA PRO A 75 -22.77 -5.51 9.99
C PRO A 75 -24.03 -6.34 10.30
N ASP A 76 -23.89 -7.67 10.27
CA ASP A 76 -25.02 -8.59 10.32
C ASP A 76 -26.07 -8.15 11.33
N ARG A 77 -27.32 -7.97 10.85
CA ARG A 77 -28.46 -7.58 11.68
C ARG A 77 -28.91 -8.72 12.63
N ASN A 78 -28.11 -9.78 12.75
CA ASN A 78 -28.46 -11.06 13.37
C ASN A 78 -27.76 -11.33 14.70
N GLU A 79 -26.97 -10.40 15.26
CA GLU A 79 -26.41 -10.55 16.61
C GLU A 79 -27.40 -10.17 17.75
N ARG A 80 -28.70 -10.09 17.46
CA ARG A 80 -29.74 -9.84 18.48
C ARG A 80 -30.79 -10.94 18.52
N GLU A 81 -30.39 -12.20 18.47
CA GLU A 81 -31.26 -13.33 18.82
C GLU A 81 -30.40 -14.56 19.11
N THR A 82 -29.86 -14.65 20.33
CA THR A 82 -29.59 -15.89 21.08
C THR A 82 -29.28 -15.55 22.53
#